data_AF-A0AAW2CS30-F1
#
_entry.id   AF-A0AAW2CS30-F1
#
_cell.length_a   1.000
_cell.length_b   1.000
_cell.length_c   1.000
_cell.angle_alpha   90.00
_cell.angle_beta   90.00
_cell.angle_gamma   90.00
#
_symmetry.space_group_name_H-M   'P 1'
#
loop_
_entity.id
_entity.type
_entity.pdbx_description
1 polymer ?
#
loop_
_entity_poly.entity_id
_entity_poly.type
_entity_poly.pdbx_seq_one_letter_code
_entity_poly.pdbx_strand_id
1 'polypeptide(L)'
;MHLKPVCIAPEFCALVGEHAGKFASQIGVQVRTNVSTMNAYSWKNVGSCEKEDQFDIQGEYVLVNKSLNTKCGRLLSSYYNRLFAKNKKLVKDEGSRYARNHPLKNVTREKWIELIDGKWSDKDWLETVDKHIHRCGNKSLAIRVDKAVRKNGGHIPKLAQLYYDTHFNSKTKQWVHPDCEHAYQEMLRVQDEHCSTPEAQPLTEEEIFMMVLKLRSSYVKGLGMSHSSSLKTSASSSSTQYTQQLEGRVEELQDANNRLEG
;
A
#
# COMPACT_ATOMS: atom_id res chain seq x y z
N MET A 1 3.43 -28.83 16.04
CA MET A 1 2.67 -27.57 15.86
C MET A 1 2.62 -27.31 14.36
N HIS A 2 1.46 -27.30 13.71
CA HIS A 2 1.39 -27.02 12.27
C HIS A 2 1.62 -25.52 12.05
N LEU A 3 2.69 -25.16 11.32
CA LEU A 3 3.00 -23.78 10.94
C LEU A 3 1.88 -23.24 10.04
N LYS A 4 1.55 -21.95 10.21
CA LYS A 4 0.51 -21.29 9.43
C LYS A 4 1.12 -20.73 8.14
N PRO A 5 0.63 -21.12 6.95
CA PRO A 5 1.24 -20.69 5.69
C PRO A 5 1.03 -19.20 5.45
N VAL A 6 2.09 -18.53 4.99
CA VAL A 6 2.05 -17.15 4.50
C VAL A 6 2.78 -17.11 3.16
N CYS A 7 2.12 -16.59 2.12
CA CYS A 7 2.69 -16.56 0.77
C CYS A 7 3.24 -15.17 0.45
N ILE A 8 4.31 -15.13 -0.36
CA ILE A 8 4.74 -13.92 -1.06
C ILE A 8 4.13 -13.93 -2.45
N ALA A 9 3.32 -12.91 -2.74
CA ALA A 9 2.85 -12.62 -4.08
C ALA A 9 4.00 -11.98 -4.90
N PRO A 10 4.51 -12.65 -5.95
CA PRO A 10 5.56 -12.08 -6.79
C PRO A 10 5.16 -10.74 -7.43
N GLU A 11 3.89 -10.60 -7.82
CA GLU A 11 3.31 -9.42 -8.45
C GLU A 11 3.34 -8.17 -7.57
N PHE A 12 3.25 -8.36 -6.24
CA PHE A 12 3.30 -7.27 -5.27
C PHE A 12 4.66 -7.18 -4.56
N CYS A 13 5.52 -8.20 -4.71
CA CYS A 13 6.67 -8.45 -3.85
C CYS A 13 6.30 -8.31 -2.35
N ALA A 14 5.12 -8.81 -1.98
CA ALA A 14 4.49 -8.56 -0.68
C ALA A 14 3.80 -9.80 -0.08
N LEU A 15 3.69 -9.80 1.25
CA LEU A 15 2.96 -10.81 2.01
C LEU A 15 1.46 -10.74 1.71
N VAL A 16 0.86 -11.88 1.36
CA VAL A 16 -0.57 -12.05 1.05
C VAL A 16 -1.15 -13.29 1.74
N GLY A 17 -2.48 -13.42 1.73
CA GLY A 17 -3.19 -14.56 2.32
C GLY A 17 -3.81 -14.28 3.69
N GLU A 18 -4.53 -15.27 4.22
CA GLU A 18 -5.34 -15.13 5.43
C GLU A 18 -4.51 -14.74 6.66
N HIS A 19 -3.30 -15.28 6.78
CA HIS A 19 -2.43 -15.10 7.93
C HIS A 19 -1.45 -13.92 7.78
N ALA A 20 -1.33 -13.32 6.59
CA ALA A 20 -0.39 -12.21 6.34
C ALA A 20 -0.58 -11.01 7.27
N GLY A 21 -1.83 -10.69 7.63
CA GLY A 21 -2.11 -9.61 8.58
C GLY A 21 -1.64 -9.89 10.00
N LYS A 22 -1.78 -11.15 10.48
CA LYS A 22 -1.30 -11.58 11.80
C LYS A 22 0.22 -11.62 11.82
N PHE A 23 0.83 -12.18 10.78
CA PHE A 23 2.26 -12.21 10.58
C PHE A 23 2.88 -10.80 10.54
N ALA A 24 2.31 -9.89 9.75
CA ALA A 24 2.76 -8.49 9.71
C ALA A 24 2.66 -7.80 11.09
N SER A 25 1.68 -8.18 11.90
CA SER A 25 1.52 -7.64 13.26
C SER A 25 2.58 -8.17 14.21
N GLN A 26 2.91 -9.46 14.12
CA GLN A 26 3.96 -10.10 14.92
C GLN A 26 5.36 -9.64 14.51
N ILE A 27 5.67 -9.54 13.22
CA ILE A 27 6.89 -8.86 12.76
C ILE A 27 6.93 -7.45 13.35
N GLY A 28 5.81 -6.73 13.34
CA GLY A 28 5.73 -5.41 13.97
C GLY A 28 6.07 -5.44 15.46
N VAL A 29 5.63 -6.46 16.20
CA VAL A 29 5.99 -6.64 17.62
C VAL A 29 7.47 -6.95 17.77
N GLN A 30 7.99 -7.96 17.07
CA GLN A 30 9.41 -8.33 17.10
C GLN A 30 10.31 -7.15 16.72
N VAL A 31 10.01 -6.43 15.63
CA VAL A 31 10.75 -5.22 15.25
C VAL A 31 10.73 -4.21 16.39
N ARG A 32 9.60 -3.91 17.02
CA ARG A 32 9.56 -2.93 18.12
C ARG A 32 10.29 -3.42 19.38
N THR A 33 10.17 -4.70 19.72
CA THR A 33 10.83 -5.31 20.88
C THR A 33 12.35 -5.37 20.69
N ASN A 34 12.81 -5.76 19.50
CA ASN A 34 14.23 -5.81 19.18
C ASN A 34 14.79 -4.40 18.95
N VAL A 35 14.00 -3.42 18.50
CA VAL A 35 14.47 -2.02 18.37
C VAL A 35 14.73 -1.35 19.71
N SER A 36 14.07 -1.79 20.78
CA SER A 36 14.46 -1.38 22.14
C SER A 36 15.85 -1.89 22.55
N THR A 37 16.36 -2.96 21.91
CA THR A 37 17.67 -3.57 22.21
C THR A 37 18.72 -3.29 21.13
N MET A 38 18.31 -2.99 19.90
CA MET A 38 19.18 -2.72 18.77
C MET A 38 19.42 -1.23 18.58
N ASN A 39 20.68 -0.80 18.57
CA ASN A 39 21.09 0.54 18.15
C ASN A 39 20.98 0.77 16.63
N ALA A 40 20.00 0.16 15.97
CA ALA A 40 19.80 0.25 14.52
C ALA A 40 18.82 1.38 14.17
N TYR A 41 19.34 2.45 13.56
CA TYR A 41 18.55 3.53 12.97
C TYR A 41 17.91 3.17 11.63
N SER A 42 18.42 2.11 10.99
CA SER A 42 18.06 1.59 9.69
C SER A 42 18.02 0.08 9.74
N TRP A 43 17.03 -0.53 9.11
CA TRP A 43 16.91 -1.99 9.02
C TRP A 43 18.08 -2.64 8.27
N LYS A 44 18.77 -1.87 7.42
CA LYS A 44 20.00 -2.32 6.74
C LYS A 44 21.13 -2.65 7.72
N ASN A 45 21.07 -2.13 8.94
CA ASN A 45 22.11 -2.28 9.97
C ASN A 45 21.73 -3.36 11.01
N VAL A 46 20.66 -4.13 10.76
CA VAL A 46 20.17 -5.21 11.63
C VAL A 46 20.80 -6.54 11.18
N GLY A 47 21.48 -7.24 12.08
CA GLY A 47 22.11 -8.53 11.82
C GLY A 47 21.12 -9.64 11.41
N SER A 48 21.59 -10.66 10.69
CA SER A 48 20.75 -11.76 10.19
C SER A 48 20.20 -12.66 11.30
N CYS A 49 20.90 -12.79 12.42
CA CYS A 49 20.58 -13.70 13.53
C CYS A 49 19.38 -13.28 14.40
N GLU A 50 18.84 -12.08 14.24
CA GLU A 50 17.74 -11.55 15.08
C GLU A 50 16.35 -11.69 14.44
N LYS A 51 16.25 -12.45 13.35
CA LYS A 51 15.02 -12.65 12.59
C LYS A 51 14.46 -14.04 12.92
N GLU A 52 13.59 -14.12 13.92
CA GLU A 52 12.95 -15.39 14.31
C GLU A 52 11.87 -15.83 13.31
N ASP A 53 12.00 -17.06 12.80
CA ASP A 53 11.03 -17.71 11.91
C ASP A 53 9.97 -18.50 12.70
N GLN A 54 8.83 -17.88 12.98
CA GLN A 54 7.63 -18.56 13.53
C GLN A 54 6.63 -19.01 12.45
N PHE A 55 6.93 -18.81 11.17
CA PHE A 55 6.00 -19.00 10.05
C PHE A 55 6.62 -19.82 8.94
N ASP A 56 5.81 -20.66 8.29
CA ASP A 56 6.18 -21.30 7.03
C ASP A 56 5.91 -20.30 5.89
N ILE A 57 6.96 -19.59 5.48
CA ILE A 57 6.89 -18.57 4.44
C ILE A 57 7.13 -19.24 3.10
N GLN A 58 6.09 -19.29 2.28
CA GLN A 58 6.12 -19.90 0.96
C GLN A 58 6.48 -18.84 -0.09
N GLY A 59 7.46 -19.18 -0.95
CA GLY A 59 7.89 -18.34 -2.06
C GLY A 59 9.38 -18.47 -2.35
N GLU A 60 9.83 -17.81 -3.41
CA GLU A 60 11.25 -17.76 -3.77
C GLU A 60 12.06 -17.05 -2.67
N TYR A 61 13.12 -17.69 -2.18
CA TYR A 61 13.95 -17.20 -1.06
C TYR A 61 14.38 -15.72 -1.21
N VAL A 62 14.76 -15.31 -2.42
CA VAL A 62 15.17 -13.93 -2.73
C VAL A 62 14.01 -12.95 -2.53
N LEU A 63 12.81 -13.30 -3.01
CA LEU A 63 11.60 -12.47 -2.87
C LEU A 63 11.11 -12.43 -1.43
N VAL A 64 11.18 -13.55 -0.71
CA VAL A 64 10.87 -13.66 0.72
C VAL A 64 11.76 -12.70 1.52
N ASN A 65 13.07 -12.81 1.37
CA ASN A 65 14.01 -11.94 2.08
C ASN A 65 13.82 -10.46 1.72
N LYS A 66 13.64 -10.14 0.44
CA LYS A 66 13.40 -8.76 0.00
C LYS A 66 12.12 -8.18 0.62
N SER A 67 11.03 -8.95 0.62
CA SER A 67 9.74 -8.52 1.17
C SER A 67 9.81 -8.33 2.69
N LEU A 68 10.42 -9.28 3.41
CA LEU A 68 10.61 -9.19 4.85
C LEU A 68 11.45 -7.98 5.24
N ASN A 69 12.62 -7.79 4.61
CA ASN A 69 13.48 -6.65 4.91
C ASN A 69 12.79 -5.31 4.61
N THR A 70 12.03 -5.23 3.51
CA THR A 70 11.23 -4.05 3.18
C THR A 70 10.15 -3.78 4.23
N LYS A 71 9.46 -4.83 4.68
CA LYS A 71 8.39 -4.73 5.67
C LYS A 71 8.95 -4.27 7.02
N CYS A 72 10.02 -4.88 7.48
CA CYS A 72 10.66 -4.53 8.73
C CYS A 72 11.23 -3.11 8.71
N GLY A 73 11.88 -2.69 7.60
CA GLY A 73 12.31 -1.31 7.41
C GLY A 73 11.17 -0.30 7.48
N ARG A 74 10.03 -0.56 6.84
CA ARG A 74 8.85 0.30 6.93
C ARG A 74 8.27 0.37 8.34
N LEU A 75 8.21 -0.76 9.05
CA LEU A 75 7.72 -0.82 10.43
C LEU A 75 8.63 -0.05 11.39
N LEU A 76 9.95 -0.15 11.20
CA LEU A 76 10.95 0.60 11.94
C LEU A 76 10.80 2.11 11.73
N SER A 77 10.70 2.56 10.48
CA SER A 77 10.49 3.97 10.16
C SER A 77 9.17 4.50 10.73
N SER A 78 8.08 3.73 10.60
CA SER A 78 6.78 4.09 11.16
C SER A 78 6.83 4.25 12.69
N TYR A 79 7.57 3.38 13.37
CA TYR A 79 7.79 3.48 14.82
C TYR A 79 8.50 4.79 15.19
N TYR A 80 9.63 5.10 14.55
CA TYR A 80 10.37 6.34 14.82
C TYR A 80 9.57 7.60 14.46
N ASN A 81 8.80 7.60 13.37
CA ASN A 81 7.92 8.71 13.01
C ASN A 81 6.84 8.97 14.06
N ARG A 82 6.28 7.90 14.66
CA ARG A 82 5.31 8.03 15.76
C ARG A 82 5.94 8.59 17.03
N LEU A 83 7.16 8.17 17.36
CA LEU A 83 7.91 8.74 18.48
C LEU A 83 8.20 10.22 18.25
N PHE A 84 8.61 10.59 17.04
CA PHE A 84 8.84 11.98 16.65
C PHE A 84 7.58 12.83 16.74
N ALA A 85 6.43 12.35 16.27
CA ALA A 85 5.16 13.08 16.39
C ALA A 85 4.79 13.34 17.86
N LYS A 86 5.02 12.37 18.75
CA LYS A 86 4.82 12.55 20.19
C LYS A 86 5.83 13.51 20.80
N ASN A 87 7.10 13.45 20.39
CA ASN A 87 8.12 14.40 20.81
C ASN A 87 7.74 15.84 20.39
N LYS A 88 7.37 16.06 19.12
CA LYS A 88 6.87 17.36 18.62
C LYS A 88 5.72 17.90 19.48
N LYS A 89 4.77 17.04 19.85
CA LYS A 89 3.67 17.42 20.73
C LYS A 89 4.18 17.83 22.12
N LEU A 90 5.06 17.05 22.74
CA LEU A 90 5.66 17.38 24.05
C LEU A 90 6.47 18.69 23.99
N VAL A 91 7.22 18.92 22.92
CA VAL A 91 7.97 20.17 22.71
C VAL A 91 7.02 21.36 22.63
N LYS A 92 5.89 21.19 21.93
CA LYS A 92 4.86 22.23 21.82
C LYS A 92 4.16 22.52 23.16
N ASP A 93 3.83 21.47 23.90
CA ASP A 93 3.02 21.59 25.12
C ASP A 93 3.86 22.04 26.33
N GLU A 94 5.10 21.58 26.45
CA GLU A 94 5.93 21.71 27.69
C GLU A 94 7.35 22.24 27.42
N GLY A 95 7.73 22.44 26.16
CA GLY A 95 9.06 22.91 25.76
C GLY A 95 10.12 21.82 25.58
N SER A 96 11.17 22.15 24.83
CA SER A 96 12.21 21.20 24.39
C SER A 96 12.96 20.53 25.53
N ARG A 97 13.27 21.29 26.61
CA ARG A 97 13.99 20.75 27.77
C ARG A 97 13.16 19.71 28.52
N TYR A 98 11.84 19.92 28.62
CA TYR A 98 10.93 18.96 29.22
C TYR A 98 10.83 17.70 28.36
N ALA A 99 10.53 17.87 27.06
CA ALA A 99 10.38 16.76 26.12
C ALA A 99 11.63 15.85 26.07
N ARG A 100 12.82 16.44 26.17
CA ARG A 100 14.09 15.70 26.20
C ARG A 100 14.27 14.83 27.45
N ASN A 101 13.78 15.28 28.61
CA ASN A 101 13.96 14.57 29.88
C ASN A 101 12.82 13.59 30.21
N HIS A 102 11.76 13.55 29.40
CA HIS A 102 10.60 12.69 29.60
C HIS A 102 10.47 11.66 28.47
N PRO A 103 11.30 10.58 28.49
CA PRO A 103 11.18 9.50 27.52
C PRO A 103 9.82 8.80 27.65
N LEU A 104 9.32 8.29 26.54
CA LEU A 104 8.08 7.52 26.51
C LEU A 104 8.28 6.15 27.19
N LYS A 105 7.24 5.62 27.84
CA LYS A 105 7.26 4.39 28.68
C LYS A 105 8.00 3.17 28.12
N ASN A 106 8.13 3.05 26.80
CA ASN A 106 8.75 1.90 26.12
C ASN A 106 10.05 2.27 25.37
N VAL A 107 10.69 3.40 25.72
CA VAL A 107 11.94 3.87 25.14
C VAL A 107 12.90 4.19 26.27
N THR A 108 14.12 3.64 26.21
CA THR A 108 15.16 3.97 27.18
C THR A 108 15.56 5.43 27.08
N ARG A 109 16.06 6.01 28.18
CA ARG A 109 16.45 7.43 28.20
C ARG A 109 17.57 7.71 27.22
N GLU A 110 18.54 6.80 27.15
CA GLU A 110 19.70 6.85 26.26
C GLU A 110 19.23 6.89 24.81
N LYS A 111 18.30 5.98 24.43
CA LYS A 111 17.78 5.93 23.06
C LYS A 111 16.93 7.14 22.71
N TRP A 112 16.16 7.65 23.66
CA TRP A 112 15.36 8.85 23.48
C TRP A 112 16.22 10.08 23.19
N ILE A 113 17.31 10.23 23.94
CA ILE A 113 18.30 11.30 23.74
C ILE A 113 18.98 11.15 22.37
N GLU A 114 19.43 9.94 22.03
CA GLU A 114 20.03 9.62 20.72
C GLU A 114 19.12 10.00 19.55
N LEU A 115 17.82 9.73 19.66
CA LEU A 115 16.84 10.05 18.62
C LEU A 115 16.65 11.56 18.47
N ILE A 116 16.59 12.29 19.58
CA ILE A 116 16.44 13.75 19.58
C ILE A 116 17.67 14.42 18.97
N ASP A 117 18.86 14.07 19.44
CA ASP A 117 20.10 14.76 19.05
C ASP A 117 20.69 14.28 17.75
N GLY A 118 20.43 13.02 17.38
CA GLY A 118 20.83 12.46 16.11
C GLY A 118 19.73 12.60 15.08
N LYS A 119 18.91 11.57 14.98
CA LYS A 119 17.98 11.36 13.85
C LYS A 119 16.97 12.48 13.64
N TRP A 120 16.47 13.12 14.69
CA TRP A 120 15.45 14.17 14.59
C TRP A 120 16.04 15.58 14.46
N SER A 121 17.34 15.72 14.68
CA SER A 121 18.08 16.95 14.40
C SER A 121 18.61 17.01 12.96
N ASP A 122 18.56 15.88 12.24
CA ASP A 122 18.93 15.77 10.83
C ASP A 122 17.88 16.44 9.92
N LYS A 123 18.31 17.46 9.16
CA LYS A 123 17.45 18.21 8.23
C LYS A 123 16.92 17.35 7.09
N ASP A 124 17.74 16.45 6.55
CA ASP A 124 17.33 15.58 5.43
C ASP A 124 16.22 14.65 5.88
N TRP A 125 16.30 14.16 7.13
CA TRP A 125 15.24 13.33 7.71
C TRP A 125 13.94 14.11 7.90
N LEU A 126 14.01 15.36 8.36
CA LEU A 126 12.85 16.24 8.56
C LEU A 126 12.09 16.52 7.25
N GLU A 127 12.77 16.59 6.10
CA GLU A 127 12.12 16.75 4.79
C GLU A 127 11.40 15.48 4.31
N THR A 128 11.79 14.30 4.80
CA THR A 128 11.21 13.01 4.36
C THR A 128 9.95 12.58 5.13
N VAL A 129 9.76 13.05 6.36
CA VAL A 129 8.64 12.62 7.22
C VAL A 129 7.28 13.13 6.77
N ASP A 130 7.23 14.23 6.01
CA ASP A 130 5.98 14.88 5.60
C ASP A 130 5.28 14.20 4.41
N LYS A 131 5.95 13.24 3.76
CA LYS A 131 5.50 12.68 2.46
C LYS A 131 4.68 11.39 2.55
N HIS A 132 4.20 11.00 3.73
CA HIS A 132 3.49 9.71 3.91
C HIS A 132 1.98 9.83 3.79
N ILE A 133 1.49 9.79 2.56
CA ILE A 133 0.10 10.05 2.22
C ILE A 133 -0.64 8.73 1.94
N HIS A 134 -1.13 8.05 2.99
CA HIS A 134 -2.29 7.12 2.97
C HIS A 134 -2.54 6.52 4.39
N ARG A 135 -3.79 6.19 4.73
CA ARG A 135 -4.22 5.64 6.04
C ARG A 135 -4.11 4.12 6.17
N CYS A 136 -3.37 3.44 5.29
CA CYS A 136 -3.32 1.97 5.28
C CYS A 136 -2.87 1.32 6.61
N GLY A 137 -2.18 2.06 7.49
CA GLY A 137 -1.72 1.58 8.79
C GLY A 137 -0.66 0.48 8.64
N ASN A 138 -0.62 -0.49 9.57
CA ASN A 138 0.36 -1.60 9.52
C ASN A 138 0.09 -2.61 8.38
N LYS A 139 -1.09 -2.59 7.76
CA LYS A 139 -1.40 -3.44 6.60
C LYS A 139 -0.87 -2.76 5.34
N SER A 140 -0.05 -3.47 4.57
CA SER A 140 0.35 -3.00 3.24
C SER A 140 -0.88 -2.90 2.33
N LEU A 141 -0.79 -2.01 1.34
CA LEU A 141 -1.81 -1.88 0.30
C LEU A 141 -2.10 -3.24 -0.37
N ALA A 142 -1.05 -4.00 -0.70
CA ALA A 142 -1.16 -5.38 -1.21
C ALA A 142 -2.03 -6.33 -0.35
N ILE A 143 -1.93 -6.28 0.99
CA ILE A 143 -2.79 -7.11 1.87
C ILE A 143 -4.26 -6.69 1.76
N ARG A 144 -4.53 -5.40 1.55
CA ARG A 144 -5.90 -4.89 1.39
C ARG A 144 -6.48 -5.29 0.03
N VAL A 145 -5.68 -5.18 -1.03
CA VAL A 145 -6.03 -5.64 -2.38
C VAL A 145 -6.35 -7.13 -2.36
N ASP A 146 -5.43 -7.98 -1.89
CA ASP A 146 -5.63 -9.43 -1.77
C ASP A 146 -6.92 -9.77 -0.99
N LYS A 147 -7.14 -9.12 0.16
CA LYS A 147 -8.33 -9.37 0.96
C LYS A 147 -9.61 -8.98 0.22
N ALA A 148 -9.59 -7.87 -0.51
CA ALA A 148 -10.75 -7.39 -1.25
C ALA A 148 -11.02 -8.25 -2.50
N VAL A 149 -9.98 -8.68 -3.21
CA VAL A 149 -10.06 -9.66 -4.30
C VAL A 149 -10.72 -10.96 -3.83
N ARG A 150 -10.24 -11.53 -2.71
CA ARG A 150 -10.82 -12.75 -2.12
C ARG A 150 -12.28 -12.57 -1.70
N LYS A 151 -12.66 -11.38 -1.21
CA LYS A 151 -14.04 -11.07 -0.83
C LYS A 151 -14.96 -10.91 -2.04
N ASN A 152 -14.43 -10.40 -3.15
CA ASN A 152 -15.16 -10.13 -4.39
C ASN A 152 -15.08 -11.30 -5.39
N GLY A 153 -14.90 -12.54 -4.92
CA GLY A 153 -14.89 -13.71 -5.81
C GLY A 153 -13.74 -13.76 -6.82
N GLY A 154 -12.62 -13.08 -6.54
CA GLY A 154 -11.46 -13.01 -7.45
C GLY A 154 -11.40 -11.73 -8.31
N HIS A 155 -12.41 -10.86 -8.24
CA HIS A 155 -12.40 -9.60 -8.99
C HIS A 155 -11.56 -8.52 -8.29
N ILE A 156 -10.76 -7.79 -9.08
CA ILE A 156 -10.00 -6.64 -8.61
C ILE A 156 -10.96 -5.58 -8.06
N PRO A 157 -10.72 -5.03 -6.86
CA PRO A 157 -11.56 -3.97 -6.31
C PRO A 157 -11.44 -2.70 -7.16
N LYS A 158 -12.55 -1.99 -7.33
CA LYS A 158 -12.55 -0.69 -8.01
C LYS A 158 -11.45 0.22 -7.44
N LEU A 159 -10.45 0.58 -8.25
CA LEU A 159 -9.23 1.22 -7.75
C LEU A 159 -9.49 2.60 -7.16
N ALA A 160 -10.41 3.37 -7.76
CA ALA A 160 -10.86 4.65 -7.23
C ALA A 160 -11.50 4.49 -5.83
N GLN A 161 -12.30 3.44 -5.63
CA GLN A 161 -12.87 3.14 -4.32
C GLN A 161 -11.80 2.74 -3.32
N LEU A 162 -10.82 1.94 -3.73
CA LEU A 162 -9.67 1.59 -2.89
C LEU A 162 -8.85 2.83 -2.50
N TYR A 163 -8.67 3.77 -3.43
CA TYR A 163 -8.03 5.06 -3.16
C TYR A 163 -8.80 5.85 -2.10
N TYR A 164 -10.11 5.99 -2.28
CA TYR A 164 -11.00 6.66 -1.33
C TYR A 164 -10.91 6.03 0.06
N ASP A 165 -11.06 4.71 0.16
CA ASP A 165 -11.04 3.96 1.43
C ASP A 165 -9.72 4.10 2.19
N THR A 166 -8.63 4.37 1.48
CA THR A 166 -7.29 4.50 2.05
C THR A 166 -6.88 5.94 2.31
N HIS A 167 -7.50 6.94 1.70
CA HIS A 167 -7.12 8.36 1.84
C HIS A 167 -8.19 9.25 2.46
N PHE A 168 -9.45 8.82 2.48
CA PHE A 168 -10.52 9.53 3.16
C PHE A 168 -10.76 8.95 4.55
N ASN A 169 -10.89 9.82 5.55
CA ASN A 169 -11.24 9.43 6.91
C ASN A 169 -12.74 9.55 7.16
N SER A 170 -13.44 8.42 7.10
CA SER A 170 -14.89 8.37 7.33
C SER A 170 -15.34 8.87 8.70
N LYS A 171 -14.46 8.84 9.72
CA LYS A 171 -14.76 9.34 11.08
C LYS A 171 -14.64 10.85 11.19
N THR A 172 -13.56 11.43 10.65
CA THR A 172 -13.31 12.88 10.72
C THR A 172 -13.87 13.64 9.51
N LYS A 173 -14.37 12.91 8.51
CA LYS A 173 -14.86 13.45 7.22
C LYS A 173 -13.82 14.30 6.49
N GLN A 174 -12.54 13.91 6.58
CA GLN A 174 -11.42 14.64 6.00
C GLN A 174 -10.52 13.72 5.19
N TRP A 175 -9.97 14.26 4.10
CA TRP A 175 -8.86 13.67 3.38
C TRP A 175 -7.57 13.73 4.20
N VAL A 176 -6.66 12.78 3.97
CA VAL A 176 -5.32 12.80 4.57
C VAL A 176 -4.53 14.03 4.14
N HIS A 177 -4.73 14.46 2.89
CA HIS A 177 -4.07 15.60 2.28
C HIS A 177 -4.97 16.18 1.17
N PRO A 178 -4.99 17.50 0.93
CA PRO A 178 -5.75 18.11 -0.18
C PRO A 178 -5.41 17.50 -1.54
N ASP A 179 -4.13 17.20 -1.81
CA ASP A 179 -3.72 16.54 -3.06
C ASP A 179 -4.38 15.18 -3.28
N CYS A 180 -4.77 14.46 -2.20
CA CYS A 180 -5.53 13.21 -2.34
C CYS A 180 -6.94 13.47 -2.83
N GLU A 181 -7.58 14.52 -2.32
CA GLU A 181 -8.90 14.91 -2.77
C GLU A 181 -8.86 15.23 -4.25
N HIS A 182 -7.92 16.09 -4.66
CA HIS A 182 -7.73 16.44 -6.05
C HIS A 182 -7.47 15.20 -6.93
N ALA A 183 -6.58 14.30 -6.51
CA ALA A 183 -6.32 13.06 -7.24
C ALA A 183 -7.58 12.16 -7.33
N TYR A 184 -8.38 12.06 -6.27
CA TYR A 184 -9.60 11.27 -6.33
C TYR A 184 -10.65 11.88 -7.26
N GLN A 185 -10.86 13.21 -7.19
CA GLN A 185 -11.78 13.90 -8.08
C GLN A 185 -11.35 13.75 -9.54
N GLU A 186 -10.04 13.84 -9.81
CA GLU A 186 -9.50 13.62 -11.15
C GLU A 186 -9.72 12.18 -11.64
N MET A 187 -9.60 11.17 -10.78
CA MET A 187 -9.97 9.79 -11.14
C MET A 187 -11.43 9.67 -11.56
N LEU A 188 -12.35 10.33 -10.84
CA LEU A 188 -13.78 10.32 -11.18
C LEU A 188 -14.04 11.07 -12.49
N ARG A 189 -13.40 12.22 -12.71
CA ARG A 189 -13.52 13.01 -13.95
C ARG A 189 -13.07 12.20 -15.16
N VAL A 190 -11.90 11.58 -15.09
CA VAL A 190 -11.37 10.74 -16.18
C VAL A 190 -12.29 9.54 -16.44
N GLN A 191 -12.85 8.92 -15.39
CA GLN A 191 -13.84 7.84 -15.56
C GLN A 191 -15.09 8.32 -16.30
N ASP A 192 -15.64 9.48 -15.93
CA ASP A 192 -16.87 10.03 -16.52
C ASP A 192 -16.68 10.44 -17.99
N GLU A 193 -15.55 11.09 -18.31
CA GLU A 193 -15.21 11.50 -19.69
C GLU A 193 -15.04 10.31 -20.64
N HIS A 194 -14.42 9.22 -20.17
CA HIS A 194 -14.23 8.01 -20.97
C HIS A 194 -15.49 7.14 -21.06
N CYS A 195 -16.41 7.23 -20.10
CA CYS A 195 -17.75 6.64 -20.26
C CYS A 195 -18.63 7.40 -21.26
N SER A 196 -18.30 8.68 -21.54
CA SER A 196 -19.10 9.58 -22.36
C SER A 196 -18.66 9.67 -23.83
N THR A 197 -17.59 8.97 -24.23
CA THR A 197 -17.05 8.96 -25.61
C THR A 197 -17.42 7.65 -26.32
N PRO A 198 -18.44 7.64 -27.20
CA PRO A 198 -18.99 6.39 -27.78
C PRO A 198 -18.02 5.64 -28.70
N GLU A 199 -17.03 6.33 -29.27
CA GLU A 199 -16.09 5.79 -30.26
C GLU A 199 -14.70 5.49 -29.68
N ALA A 200 -14.43 5.88 -28.43
CA ALA A 200 -13.14 5.66 -27.80
C ALA A 200 -13.13 4.33 -27.05
N GLN A 201 -12.02 3.58 -27.15
CA GLN A 201 -11.80 2.44 -26.27
C GLN A 201 -11.79 2.94 -24.81
N PRO A 202 -12.66 2.41 -23.93
CA PRO A 202 -12.67 2.82 -22.53
C PRO A 202 -11.33 2.48 -21.88
N LEU A 203 -10.74 3.44 -21.18
CA LEU A 203 -9.55 3.17 -20.38
C LEU A 203 -9.88 2.15 -19.30
N THR A 204 -8.96 1.21 -19.08
CA THR A 204 -9.00 0.30 -17.94
C THR A 204 -8.83 1.10 -16.64
N GLU A 205 -9.29 0.53 -15.51
CA GLU A 205 -9.11 1.19 -14.22
C GLU A 205 -7.63 1.44 -13.92
N GLU A 206 -6.76 0.50 -14.30
CA GLU A 206 -5.29 0.59 -14.21
C GLU A 206 -4.75 1.81 -14.94
N GLU A 207 -5.18 2.04 -16.19
CA GLU A 207 -4.71 3.14 -17.03
C GLU A 207 -5.11 4.49 -16.45
N ILE A 208 -6.37 4.63 -16.02
CA ILE A 208 -6.86 5.84 -15.34
C ILE A 208 -6.00 6.10 -14.09
N PHE A 209 -5.71 5.06 -13.31
CA PHE A 209 -4.92 5.18 -12.10
C PHE A 209 -3.47 5.58 -12.37
N MET A 210 -2.86 5.04 -13.42
CA MET A 210 -1.51 5.38 -13.85
C MET A 210 -1.43 6.80 -14.40
N MET A 211 -2.47 7.28 -15.09
CA MET A 211 -2.54 8.67 -15.57
C MET A 211 -2.61 9.65 -14.40
N VAL A 212 -3.51 9.41 -13.44
CA VAL A 212 -3.73 10.35 -12.33
C VAL A 212 -2.59 10.32 -11.31
N LEU A 213 -2.13 9.14 -10.91
CA LEU A 213 -1.08 9.02 -9.88
C LEU A 213 0.34 9.01 -10.44
N LYS A 214 0.50 8.91 -11.76
CA LYS A 214 1.77 8.72 -12.46
C LYS A 214 2.37 7.32 -12.23
N LEU A 215 2.92 6.73 -13.29
CA LEU A 215 3.54 5.40 -13.33
C LEU A 215 4.59 5.13 -12.23
N ARG A 216 5.29 6.17 -11.77
CA ARG A 216 6.36 6.04 -10.76
C ARG A 216 5.89 6.19 -9.32
N SER A 217 4.60 6.42 -9.08
CA SER A 217 4.07 6.53 -7.73
C SER A 217 4.32 5.27 -6.91
N SER A 218 4.76 5.46 -5.66
CA SER A 218 4.94 4.39 -4.70
C SER A 218 3.63 3.65 -4.40
N TYR A 219 2.49 4.33 -4.58
CA TYR A 219 1.17 3.76 -4.44
C TYR A 219 0.86 2.77 -5.58
N VAL A 220 1.09 3.18 -6.83
CA VAL A 220 0.93 2.33 -8.03
C VAL A 220 1.84 1.09 -7.95
N LYS A 221 3.10 1.26 -7.52
CA LYS A 221 3.99 0.12 -7.23
C LYS A 221 3.46 -0.78 -6.12
N GLY A 222 2.85 -0.21 -5.08
CA GLY A 222 2.24 -0.95 -3.97
C GLY A 222 0.99 -1.75 -4.35
N LEU A 223 0.41 -1.46 -5.53
CA LEU A 223 -0.67 -2.21 -6.18
C LEU A 223 -0.14 -3.26 -7.17
N GLY A 224 1.18 -3.42 -7.33
CA GLY A 224 1.73 -4.38 -8.29
C GLY A 224 1.50 -3.97 -9.75
N MET A 225 1.33 -2.68 -10.04
CA MET A 225 0.96 -2.17 -11.37
C MET A 225 2.13 -1.65 -12.22
N SER A 226 3.38 -2.01 -11.90
CA SER A 226 4.52 -1.62 -12.74
C SER A 226 4.66 -2.53 -13.96
N HIS A 227 5.17 -2.04 -15.10
CA HIS A 227 5.39 -2.81 -16.35
C HIS A 227 6.17 -4.15 -16.23
N SER A 228 6.78 -4.46 -15.07
CA SER A 228 7.39 -5.76 -14.77
C SER A 228 6.42 -6.78 -14.17
N SER A 229 5.19 -6.36 -13.87
CA SER A 229 4.13 -7.17 -13.29
C SER A 229 3.21 -7.61 -14.42
N SER A 230 3.37 -8.86 -14.82
CA SER A 230 2.37 -9.59 -15.57
C SER A 230 1.14 -9.79 -14.68
N LEU A 231 0.40 -8.72 -14.38
CA LEU A 231 -1.01 -8.85 -14.05
C LEU A 231 -1.65 -9.42 -15.31
N LYS A 232 -1.68 -10.75 -15.38
CA LYS A 232 -2.80 -11.46 -15.99
C LYS A 232 -4.01 -11.04 -15.18
N THR A 233 -4.49 -9.82 -15.42
CA THR A 233 -5.84 -9.46 -15.07
C THR A 233 -6.70 -10.60 -15.63
N SER A 234 -7.64 -11.08 -14.83
CA SER A 234 -8.75 -11.90 -15.32
C SER A 234 -9.63 -11.15 -16.34
N ALA A 235 -9.08 -10.14 -17.03
CA ALA A 235 -9.56 -9.56 -18.26
C ALA A 235 -9.79 -10.63 -19.33
N SER A 236 -9.22 -11.83 -19.22
CA SER A 236 -9.61 -12.93 -20.12
C SER A 236 -11.08 -13.37 -19.96
N SER A 237 -11.76 -13.01 -18.86
CA SER A 237 -13.17 -13.35 -18.61
C SER A 237 -14.16 -12.19 -18.87
N SER A 238 -13.77 -10.93 -18.60
CA SER A 238 -14.61 -9.78 -18.98
C SER A 238 -14.42 -9.40 -20.45
N SER A 239 -13.22 -9.61 -21.01
CA SER A 239 -12.98 -9.46 -22.45
C SER A 239 -13.80 -10.48 -23.22
N THR A 240 -13.90 -11.74 -22.79
CA THR A 240 -14.76 -12.73 -23.46
C THR A 240 -16.25 -12.39 -23.38
N GLN A 241 -16.76 -11.91 -22.23
CA GLN A 241 -18.16 -11.45 -22.15
C GLN A 241 -18.42 -10.21 -23.02
N TYR A 242 -17.49 -9.26 -23.06
CA TYR A 242 -17.60 -8.06 -23.89
C TYR A 242 -17.46 -8.39 -25.38
N THR A 243 -16.54 -9.28 -25.75
CA THR A 243 -16.38 -9.81 -27.11
C THR A 243 -17.64 -10.55 -27.56
N GLN A 244 -18.21 -11.41 -26.73
CA GLN A 244 -19.48 -12.10 -27.05
C GLN A 244 -20.65 -11.12 -27.21
N GLN A 245 -20.69 -10.05 -26.40
CA GLN A 245 -21.70 -9.01 -26.54
C GLN A 245 -21.54 -8.18 -27.83
N LEU A 246 -20.29 -7.93 -28.24
CA LEU A 246 -20.00 -7.25 -29.51
C LEU A 246 -20.28 -8.14 -30.71
N GLU A 247 -19.92 -9.42 -30.65
CA GLU A 247 -20.21 -10.42 -31.70
C GLU A 247 -21.72 -10.53 -31.93
N GLY A 248 -22.52 -10.61 -30.86
CA GLY A 248 -23.99 -10.62 -30.98
C GLY A 248 -24.58 -9.34 -31.58
N ARG A 249 -24.01 -8.17 -31.25
CA ARG A 249 -24.45 -6.89 -31.86
C ARG A 249 -24.08 -6.78 -33.34
N VAL A 250 -22.93 -7.32 -33.74
CA VAL A 250 -22.52 -7.34 -35.15
C VAL A 250 -23.43 -8.25 -35.96
N GLU A 251 -23.79 -9.41 -35.42
CA GLU A 251 -24.71 -10.35 -36.06
C GLU A 251 -26.11 -9.75 -36.22
N GLU A 252 -26.66 -9.09 -35.19
CA GLU A 252 -27.95 -8.37 -35.28
C GLU A 252 -27.95 -7.28 -36.34
N LEU A 253 -26.86 -6.51 -36.45
CA LEU A 253 -26.73 -5.44 -37.46
C LEU A 253 -26.61 -6.00 -38.87
N GLN A 254 -25.89 -7.11 -39.05
CA GLN A 254 -25.78 -7.79 -40.34
C GLN A 254 -27.13 -8.36 -40.78
N ASP A 255 -27.87 -8.99 -39.87
CA ASP A 255 -29.21 -9.50 -40.13
C ASP A 255 -30.21 -8.39 -40.47
N ALA A 256 -30.14 -7.25 -39.77
CA ALA A 256 -30.98 -6.09 -40.06
C ALA A 256 -30.66 -5.50 -41.44
N ASN A 257 -29.39 -5.40 -41.82
CA ASN A 257 -28.97 -4.87 -43.11
C ASN A 257 -29.39 -5.80 -44.27
N ASN A 258 -29.24 -7.11 -44.09
CA ASN A 258 -29.67 -8.11 -45.08
C ASN A 258 -31.19 -8.12 -45.31
N ARG A 259 -31.99 -7.73 -44.30
CA ARG A 259 -33.45 -7.57 -44.42
C ARG A 259 -33.89 -6.27 -45.07
N LEU A 260 -33.01 -5.27 -45.13
CA LEU A 260 -33.25 -4.00 -45.81
C LEU A 260 -32.79 -4.01 -47.27
N GLU A 261 -31.83 -4.87 -47.61
CA GLU A 261 -31.29 -5.04 -48.97
C GLU A 261 -31.97 -6.17 -49.78
N GLY A 262 -32.89 -6.94 -49.19
CA GLY A 262 -33.71 -7.95 -49.86
C GLY A 262 -35.17 -7.54 -50.01
#